data_AF-F7D5C6-F1
#
_entry.id   AF-F7D5C6-F1
#
_cell.length_a   1.000
_cell.length_b   1.000
_cell.length_c   1.000
_cell.angle_alpha   90.00
_cell.angle_beta   90.00
_cell.angle_gamma   90.00
#
_symmetry.space_group_name_H-M   'P 1'
#
loop_
_entity.id
_entity.type
_entity.pdbx_description
1 polymer ?
#
loop_
_entity_poly.entity_id
_entity_poly.type
_entity_poly.pdbx_seq_one_letter_code
_entity_poly.pdbx_strand_id
1 'polypeptide(L)'
;QGNFKQFEILQDIPEKDMKFKSFEVFEDDKRVLDISCLFQLTAQIPYELEEGQAFITFEEEEVAQNVIKKGKHLVNLEDGKVGLEAKPVPLKTGVTFQVHVTVSQKKINVSNIPEELPREQMREKLELSFCKSHEDGGEVESVDYDPRAQTAIITFLETGVAENILKNKVYPLKTNKTAMMLLFLHIQKHTWKSFRYLKGFPGELSF
;
A
#
# COMPACT_ATOMS: atom_id res chain seq x y z
N GLN A 1 10.69 -37.45 2.72
CA GLN A 1 11.01 -36.36 1.78
C GLN A 1 9.79 -35.44 1.73
N GLY A 2 9.75 -34.43 2.60
CA GLY A 2 8.57 -33.57 2.76
C GLY A 2 8.51 -32.54 1.64
N ASN A 3 7.45 -32.60 0.83
CA ASN A 3 7.19 -31.68 -0.27
C ASN A 3 6.72 -30.34 0.33
N PHE A 4 7.62 -29.38 0.49
CA PHE A 4 7.24 -28.01 0.84
C PHE A 4 6.52 -27.39 -0.37
N LYS A 5 5.19 -27.54 -0.43
CA LYS A 5 4.37 -26.77 -1.35
C LYS A 5 4.54 -25.28 -1.02
N GLN A 6 5.21 -24.57 -1.91
CA GLN A 6 5.31 -23.12 -1.90
C GLN A 6 3.93 -22.57 -2.27
N PHE A 7 3.18 -22.06 -1.30
CA PHE A 7 1.92 -21.39 -1.53
C PHE A 7 2.21 -19.94 -1.89
N GLU A 8 2.02 -19.58 -3.15
CA GLU A 8 1.96 -18.18 -3.55
C GLU A 8 0.54 -17.66 -3.28
N ILE A 9 0.39 -16.93 -2.17
CA ILE A 9 -0.86 -16.23 -1.88
C ILE A 9 -0.90 -14.99 -2.79
N LEU A 10 -1.55 -15.13 -3.93
CA LEU A 10 -2.04 -14.00 -4.73
C LEU A 10 -3.35 -13.51 -4.09
N GLN A 11 -3.23 -12.73 -3.02
CA GLN A 11 -4.37 -11.96 -2.49
C GLN A 11 -4.35 -10.58 -3.12
N ASP A 12 -5.45 -10.23 -3.79
CA ASP A 12 -5.78 -8.85 -4.07
C ASP A 12 -5.86 -8.07 -2.75
N ILE A 13 -5.35 -6.84 -2.74
CA ILE A 13 -5.38 -5.98 -1.55
C ILE A 13 -6.85 -5.73 -1.22
N PRO A 14 -7.37 -6.23 -0.08
CA PRO A 14 -8.78 -6.12 0.23
C PRO A 14 -9.13 -4.64 0.47
N GLU A 15 -10.29 -4.22 0.00
CA GLU A 15 -10.87 -2.94 0.37
C GLU A 15 -11.13 -2.96 1.88
N LYS A 16 -10.42 -2.12 2.63
CA LYS A 16 -10.44 -2.13 4.09
C LYS A 16 -10.34 -0.73 4.65
N ASP A 17 -11.16 -0.45 5.67
CA ASP A 17 -11.12 0.80 6.40
C ASP A 17 -9.75 1.00 7.07
N MET A 18 -9.12 2.12 6.76
CA MET A 18 -7.77 2.44 7.24
C MET A 18 -7.83 3.27 8.51
N LYS A 19 -6.98 2.92 9.49
CA LYS A 19 -6.78 3.72 10.70
C LYS A 19 -5.44 4.45 10.60
N PHE A 20 -5.48 5.77 10.70
CA PHE A 20 -4.29 6.61 10.78
C PHE A 20 -3.56 6.33 12.11
N LYS A 21 -2.28 5.95 12.05
CA LYS A 21 -1.48 5.62 13.25
C LYS A 21 -0.53 6.74 13.66
N SER A 22 0.08 7.43 12.71
CA SER A 22 1.05 8.49 12.98
C SER A 22 1.28 9.39 11.77
N PHE A 23 1.71 10.63 12.06
CA PHE A 23 2.23 11.60 11.10
C PHE A 23 3.69 11.89 11.48
N GLU A 24 4.61 11.82 10.54
CA GLU A 24 6.01 12.19 10.74
C GLU A 24 6.40 13.24 9.70
N VAL A 25 6.94 14.38 10.17
CA VAL A 25 7.49 15.42 9.30
C VAL A 25 8.99 15.15 9.18
N PHE A 26 9.45 14.89 7.96
CA PHE A 26 10.89 14.78 7.69
C PHE A 26 11.45 16.19 7.46
N GLU A 27 12.20 16.70 8.43
CA GLU A 27 13.06 17.86 8.26
C GLU A 27 14.30 17.44 7.45
N ASP A 28 14.15 17.36 6.12
CA ASP A 28 15.31 17.38 5.23
C ASP A 28 15.31 18.71 4.47
N ASP A 29 16.44 19.42 4.55
CA ASP A 29 16.70 20.78 4.03
C ASP A 29 16.61 20.89 2.49
N LYS A 30 16.04 19.88 1.84
CA LYS A 30 15.62 19.89 0.44
C LYS A 30 14.13 19.63 0.38
N ARG A 31 13.36 20.72 0.52
CA ARG A 31 11.98 20.89 0.01
C ARG A 31 11.28 19.55 -0.21
N VAL A 32 10.78 18.93 0.87
CA VAL A 32 9.87 17.79 0.73
C VAL A 32 8.56 18.34 0.16
N LEU A 33 8.50 18.44 -1.16
CA LEU A 33 7.35 18.96 -1.91
C LEU A 33 6.27 17.89 -2.09
N ASP A 34 6.52 16.65 -1.68
CA ASP A 34 5.61 15.55 -1.91
C ASP A 34 5.18 14.95 -0.58
N ILE A 35 3.88 14.70 -0.42
CA ILE A 35 3.33 14.04 0.77
C ILE A 35 3.57 12.54 0.60
N SER A 36 4.24 11.92 1.57
CA SER A 36 4.45 10.48 1.55
C SER A 36 3.60 9.77 2.59
N CYS A 37 2.98 8.66 2.21
CA CYS A 37 2.14 7.82 3.05
C CYS A 37 2.66 6.40 3.02
N LEU A 38 2.83 5.77 4.21
CA LEU A 38 3.20 4.37 4.33
C LEU A 38 1.98 3.56 4.81
N PHE A 39 1.52 2.64 3.98
CA PHE A 39 0.45 1.71 4.33
C PHE A 39 1.05 0.34 4.65
N GLN A 40 0.68 -0.23 5.79
CA GLN A 40 1.09 -1.57 6.21
C GLN A 40 -0.13 -2.48 6.30
N LEU A 41 -0.17 -3.52 5.46
CA LEU A 41 -1.17 -4.58 5.52
C LEU A 41 -0.50 -5.86 6.01
N THR A 42 -0.90 -6.38 7.17
CA THR A 42 -0.40 -7.65 7.70
C THR A 42 -1.49 -8.71 7.57
N ALA A 43 -1.28 -9.67 6.69
CA ALA A 43 -2.17 -10.82 6.52
C ALA A 43 -1.68 -11.97 7.42
N GLN A 44 -2.47 -12.37 8.42
CA GLN A 44 -2.16 -13.55 9.23
C GLN A 44 -2.41 -14.81 8.39
N ILE A 45 -1.44 -15.72 8.35
CA ILE A 45 -1.61 -17.00 7.66
C ILE A 45 -2.32 -17.93 8.64
N PRO A 46 -3.54 -18.41 8.33
CA PRO A 46 -4.22 -19.36 9.20
C PRO A 46 -3.39 -20.64 9.28
N TYR A 47 -3.22 -21.16 10.49
CA TYR A 47 -2.63 -22.48 10.70
C TYR A 47 -3.77 -23.51 10.77
N GLU A 48 -3.70 -24.54 9.95
CA GLU A 48 -4.66 -25.65 9.97
C GLU A 48 -4.21 -26.69 11.00
N LEU A 49 -5.06 -26.98 11.98
CA LEU A 49 -4.88 -28.10 12.90
C LEU A 49 -5.38 -29.37 12.22
N GLU A 50 -4.58 -30.44 12.31
CA GLU A 50 -5.04 -31.78 11.95
C GLU A 50 -5.93 -32.37 13.05
N GLU A 51 -6.72 -33.40 12.70
CA GLU A 51 -7.57 -34.08 13.67
C GLU A 51 -6.74 -34.64 14.83
N GLY A 52 -7.17 -34.37 16.07
CA GLY A 52 -6.45 -34.75 17.28
C GLY A 52 -5.41 -33.73 17.76
N GLN A 53 -5.27 -32.58 17.09
CA GLN A 53 -4.39 -31.50 17.52
C GLN A 53 -5.12 -30.34 18.19
N ALA A 54 -4.45 -29.66 19.11
CA ALA A 54 -4.98 -28.48 19.81
C ALA A 54 -3.91 -27.44 20.11
N PHE A 55 -4.27 -26.15 20.00
CA PHE A 55 -3.41 -25.06 20.47
C PHE A 55 -3.58 -24.77 21.95
N ILE A 56 -2.46 -24.58 22.65
CA ILE A 56 -2.45 -24.05 24.00
C ILE A 56 -1.51 -22.85 24.07
N THR A 57 -2.06 -21.73 24.48
CA THR A 57 -1.34 -20.50 24.80
C THR A 57 -1.00 -20.46 26.28
N PHE A 58 0.23 -20.07 26.61
CA PHE A 58 0.62 -19.75 27.99
C PHE A 58 0.76 -18.24 28.16
N GLU A 59 0.38 -17.74 29.32
CA GLU A 59 0.59 -16.33 29.70
C GLU A 59 2.08 -16.01 29.81
N GLU A 60 2.87 -16.93 30.37
CA GLU A 60 4.31 -16.80 30.54
C GLU A 60 5.07 -17.63 29.51
N GLU A 61 6.00 -16.99 28.79
CA GLU A 61 6.83 -17.66 27.77
C GLU A 61 7.68 -18.79 28.37
N GLU A 62 8.25 -18.57 29.55
CA GLU A 62 9.11 -19.56 30.22
C GLU A 62 8.36 -20.88 30.50
N VAL A 63 7.07 -20.78 30.81
CA VAL A 63 6.22 -21.96 31.04
C VAL A 63 6.06 -22.75 29.74
N ALA A 64 5.73 -22.09 28.63
CA ALA A 64 5.61 -22.76 27.33
C ALA A 64 6.93 -23.45 26.91
N GLN A 65 8.06 -22.76 27.06
CA GLN A 65 9.37 -23.34 26.73
C GLN A 65 9.68 -24.59 27.57
N ASN A 66 9.33 -24.59 28.85
CA ASN A 66 9.54 -25.74 29.73
C ASN A 66 8.66 -26.94 29.35
N VAL A 67 7.43 -26.69 28.91
CA VAL A 67 6.52 -27.74 28.42
C VAL A 67 7.03 -28.33 27.09
N ILE A 68 7.52 -27.48 26.17
CA ILE A 68 8.15 -27.95 24.91
C ILE A 68 9.40 -28.79 25.20
N LYS A 69 10.29 -28.33 26.08
CA LYS A 69 11.54 -29.04 26.43
C LYS A 69 11.29 -30.43 27.01
N LYS A 70 10.20 -30.60 27.77
CA LYS A 70 9.79 -31.90 28.31
C LYS A 70 9.27 -32.86 27.23
N GLY A 71 8.74 -32.34 26.11
CA GLY A 71 8.30 -33.10 24.95
C GLY A 71 7.02 -33.89 25.20
N LYS A 72 7.06 -34.94 26.03
CA LYS A 72 5.89 -35.81 26.31
C LYS A 72 5.31 -35.53 27.69
N HIS A 73 3.99 -35.44 27.75
CA HIS A 73 3.22 -35.18 28.95
C HIS A 73 2.17 -36.26 29.13
N LEU A 74 2.00 -36.76 30.35
CA LEU A 74 0.93 -37.69 30.67
C LEU A 74 -0.12 -36.95 31.47
N VAL A 75 -1.31 -36.80 30.88
CA VAL A 75 -2.42 -36.10 31.53
C VAL A 75 -3.43 -37.13 32.00
N ASN A 76 -3.82 -37.03 33.27
CA ASN A 76 -4.95 -37.80 33.80
C ASN A 76 -6.23 -37.05 33.44
N LEU A 77 -7.05 -37.66 32.59
CA LEU A 77 -8.44 -37.29 32.37
C LEU A 77 -9.33 -38.20 33.23
N GLU A 78 -10.59 -37.82 33.39
CA GLU A 78 -11.56 -38.60 34.17
C GLU A 78 -11.70 -40.05 33.64
N ASP A 79 -11.56 -40.24 32.32
CA ASP A 79 -11.70 -41.54 31.66
C ASP A 79 -10.36 -42.28 31.40
N GLY A 80 -9.22 -41.77 31.90
CA GLY A 80 -7.93 -42.45 31.78
C GLY A 80 -6.72 -41.53 31.58
N LYS A 81 -5.56 -42.13 31.32
CA LYS A 81 -4.31 -41.39 31.08
C LYS A 81 -4.05 -41.22 29.59
N VAL A 82 -3.91 -40.00 29.13
CA VAL A 82 -3.59 -39.66 27.74
C VAL A 82 -2.16 -39.14 27.65
N GLY A 83 -1.41 -39.69 26.68
CA GLY A 83 -0.09 -39.20 26.33
C GLY A 83 -0.21 -38.07 25.32
N LEU A 84 0.35 -36.91 25.65
CA LEU A 84 0.36 -35.69 24.86
C LEU A 84 1.79 -35.38 24.43
N GLU A 85 1.96 -34.88 23.21
CA GLU A 85 3.26 -34.45 22.70
C GLU A 85 3.25 -32.94 22.45
N ALA A 86 4.04 -32.20 23.22
CA ALA A 86 4.20 -30.77 23.09
C ALA A 86 5.20 -30.44 21.99
N LYS A 87 4.72 -29.91 20.87
CA LYS A 87 5.57 -29.39 19.79
C LYS A 87 5.47 -27.86 19.69
N PRO A 88 6.59 -27.19 19.38
CA PRO A 88 6.53 -25.77 19.08
C PRO A 88 5.84 -25.53 17.76
N VAL A 89 4.95 -24.55 17.74
CA VAL A 89 4.22 -24.17 16.55
C VAL A 89 4.97 -23.04 15.86
N PRO A 90 5.52 -23.23 14.64
CA PRO A 90 5.98 -22.13 13.84
C PRO A 90 4.75 -21.41 13.30
N LEU A 91 4.20 -20.47 14.09
CA LEU A 91 3.21 -19.54 13.60
C LEU A 91 3.85 -18.78 12.44
N LYS A 92 3.44 -19.10 11.22
CA LYS A 92 3.95 -18.41 10.03
C LYS A 92 3.56 -16.96 10.17
N THR A 93 4.54 -16.13 10.50
CA THR A 93 4.33 -14.70 10.68
C THR A 93 3.78 -14.16 9.36
N GLY A 94 2.73 -13.35 9.49
CA GLY A 94 1.96 -12.88 8.36
C GLY A 94 2.78 -12.16 7.29
N VAL A 95 2.29 -12.19 6.04
CA VAL A 95 2.87 -11.38 4.97
C VAL A 95 2.56 -9.92 5.28
N THR A 96 3.60 -9.07 5.37
CA THR A 96 3.41 -7.63 5.52
C THR A 96 3.69 -6.95 4.19
N PHE A 97 2.63 -6.40 3.62
CA PHE A 97 2.69 -5.54 2.45
C PHE A 97 2.92 -4.11 2.91
N GLN A 98 3.92 -3.47 2.32
CA GLN A 98 4.16 -2.05 2.52
C GLN A 98 3.92 -1.32 1.20
N VAL A 99 2.98 -0.38 1.23
CA VAL A 99 2.72 0.50 0.08
C VAL A 99 3.21 1.88 0.47
N HIS A 100 4.25 2.34 -0.22
CA HIS A 100 4.69 3.72 -0.13
C HIS A 100 4.00 4.50 -1.24
N VAL A 101 3.24 5.51 -0.86
CA VAL A 101 2.52 6.38 -1.79
C VAL A 101 3.09 7.77 -1.66
N THR A 102 3.57 8.31 -2.76
CA THR A 102 4.09 9.68 -2.85
C THR A 102 3.11 10.50 -3.69
N VAL A 103 2.60 11.56 -3.10
CA VAL A 103 1.66 12.49 -3.69
C VAL A 103 2.41 13.77 -4.00
N SER A 104 2.45 14.17 -5.27
CA SER A 104 3.20 15.39 -5.63
C SER A 104 2.38 16.66 -5.45
N GLN A 105 2.96 17.68 -4.82
CA GLN A 105 2.34 19.01 -4.72
C GLN A 105 2.61 19.88 -5.96
N LYS A 106 3.35 19.36 -6.95
CA LYS A 106 3.68 20.05 -8.21
C LYS A 106 3.08 19.40 -9.45
N LYS A 107 2.59 18.17 -9.36
CA LYS A 107 2.16 17.40 -10.53
C LYS A 107 0.67 17.07 -10.47
N ILE A 108 0.00 17.23 -11.61
CA ILE A 108 -1.37 16.77 -11.82
C ILE A 108 -1.44 15.86 -13.03
N ASN A 109 -2.38 14.91 -12.98
CA ASN A 109 -2.78 14.11 -14.12
C ASN A 109 -4.04 14.69 -14.74
N VAL A 110 -4.02 14.86 -16.05
CA VAL A 110 -5.14 15.34 -16.86
C VAL A 110 -5.61 14.18 -17.74
N SER A 111 -6.91 13.99 -17.87
CA SER A 111 -7.49 13.00 -18.78
C SER A 111 -8.69 13.59 -19.54
N ASN A 112 -9.23 12.80 -20.48
CA ASN A 112 -10.28 13.23 -21.39
C ASN A 112 -9.82 14.39 -22.30
N ILE A 113 -8.57 14.31 -22.76
CA ILE A 113 -7.97 15.32 -23.64
C ILE A 113 -8.46 15.08 -25.07
N PRO A 114 -9.10 16.07 -25.72
CA PRO A 114 -9.62 15.91 -27.07
C PRO A 114 -8.50 15.73 -28.10
N GLU A 115 -8.65 14.80 -29.04
CA GLU A 115 -7.68 14.54 -30.12
C GLU A 115 -7.98 15.40 -31.36
N GLU A 116 -8.19 16.71 -31.15
CA GLU A 116 -8.59 17.65 -32.22
C GLU A 116 -7.39 18.32 -32.90
N LEU A 117 -6.22 18.34 -32.26
CA LEU A 117 -5.01 19.01 -32.74
C LEU A 117 -3.85 18.02 -32.83
N PRO A 118 -2.85 18.27 -33.70
CA PRO A 118 -1.60 17.54 -33.70
C PRO A 118 -0.93 17.56 -32.32
N ARG A 119 -0.21 16.48 -31.98
CA ARG A 119 0.41 16.26 -30.65
C ARG A 119 1.12 17.49 -30.09
N GLU A 120 2.00 18.12 -30.88
CA GLU A 120 2.80 19.27 -30.42
C GLU A 120 1.91 20.50 -30.16
N GLN A 121 0.91 20.74 -31.01
CA GLN A 121 -0.04 21.84 -30.82
C GLN A 121 -0.94 21.61 -29.59
N MET A 122 -1.35 20.35 -29.35
CA MET A 122 -2.12 20.01 -28.15
C MET A 122 -1.26 20.20 -26.88
N ARG A 123 0.01 19.82 -26.91
CA ARG A 123 0.94 20.03 -25.79
C ARG A 123 1.09 21.52 -25.45
N GLU A 124 1.38 22.35 -26.45
CA GLU A 124 1.47 23.80 -26.29
C GLU A 124 0.14 24.39 -25.78
N LYS A 125 -0.99 23.88 -26.27
CA LYS A 125 -2.30 24.33 -25.83
C LYS A 125 -2.58 24.02 -24.37
N LEU A 126 -2.19 22.84 -23.90
CA LEU A 126 -2.30 22.44 -22.49
C LEU A 126 -1.42 23.34 -21.63
N GLU A 127 -0.15 23.52 -22.00
CA GLU A 127 0.79 24.39 -21.31
C GLU A 127 0.25 25.82 -21.16
N LEU A 128 -0.20 26.43 -22.27
CA LEU A 128 -0.78 27.77 -22.26
C LEU A 128 -2.08 27.86 -21.44
N SER A 129 -2.83 26.78 -21.30
CA SER A 129 -4.06 26.79 -20.50
C SER A 129 -3.70 26.77 -19.01
N PHE A 130 -2.81 25.87 -18.60
CA PHE A 130 -2.38 25.75 -17.21
C PHE A 130 -1.47 26.89 -16.73
N CYS A 131 -0.75 27.58 -17.63
CA CYS A 131 -0.01 28.80 -17.33
C CYS A 131 -0.91 30.02 -17.04
N LYS A 132 -2.21 29.98 -17.38
CA LYS A 132 -3.11 31.11 -17.14
C LYS A 132 -3.48 31.20 -15.67
N SER A 133 -2.96 32.23 -15.02
CA SER A 133 -3.21 32.56 -13.61
C SER A 133 -4.68 32.80 -13.24
N HIS A 134 -5.55 33.12 -14.21
CA HIS A 134 -6.96 33.43 -13.95
C HIS A 134 -7.83 32.18 -13.67
N GLU A 135 -7.36 30.97 -14.02
CA GLU A 135 -8.09 29.72 -13.79
C GLU A 135 -7.41 28.86 -12.71
N ASP A 136 -6.92 29.53 -11.65
CA ASP A 136 -6.14 28.91 -10.56
C ASP A 136 -4.82 28.26 -11.00
N GLY A 137 -4.43 28.49 -12.26
CA GLY A 137 -3.20 28.03 -12.91
C GLY A 137 -1.92 28.64 -12.34
N GLY A 138 -0.78 28.16 -12.83
CA GLY A 138 0.54 28.66 -12.46
C GLY A 138 1.58 28.30 -13.51
N GLU A 139 2.79 28.85 -13.36
CA GLU A 139 3.87 28.61 -14.32
C GLU A 139 4.16 27.10 -14.46
N VAL A 140 4.07 26.61 -15.69
CA VAL A 140 4.28 25.20 -16.03
C VAL A 140 5.76 24.97 -16.31
N GLU A 141 6.35 23.99 -15.64
CA GLU A 141 7.71 23.53 -15.87
C GLU A 141 7.76 22.54 -17.04
N SER A 142 6.77 21.64 -17.15
CA SER A 142 6.70 20.67 -18.24
C SER A 142 5.31 20.07 -18.44
N VAL A 143 5.04 19.64 -19.68
CA VAL A 143 3.84 18.88 -20.08
C VAL A 143 4.25 17.59 -20.76
N ASP A 144 3.92 16.45 -20.15
CA ASP A 144 4.09 15.13 -20.77
C ASP A 144 2.73 14.63 -21.27
N TYR A 145 2.50 14.72 -22.58
CA TYR A 145 1.23 14.38 -23.23
C TYR A 145 1.30 13.05 -24.00
N ASP A 146 0.40 12.12 -23.64
CA ASP A 146 0.16 10.87 -24.37
C ASP A 146 -1.19 10.95 -25.12
N PRO A 147 -1.15 11.13 -26.46
CA PRO A 147 -2.37 11.18 -27.27
C PRO A 147 -3.11 9.83 -27.31
N ARG A 148 -2.40 8.69 -27.17
CA ARG A 148 -3.04 7.36 -27.22
C ARG A 148 -3.87 7.10 -25.99
N ALA A 149 -3.40 7.54 -24.83
CA ALA A 149 -4.13 7.46 -23.57
C ALA A 149 -5.11 8.62 -23.37
N GLN A 150 -5.04 9.67 -24.19
CA GLN A 150 -5.74 10.95 -23.99
C GLN A 150 -5.49 11.54 -22.59
N THR A 151 -4.23 11.42 -22.12
CA THR A 151 -3.79 11.89 -20.81
C THR A 151 -2.55 12.77 -20.90
N ALA A 152 -2.38 13.64 -19.90
CA ALA A 152 -1.16 14.42 -19.74
C ALA A 152 -0.76 14.52 -18.27
N ILE A 153 0.54 14.62 -18.02
CA ILE A 153 1.09 15.01 -16.72
C ILE A 153 1.58 16.45 -16.85
N ILE A 154 1.01 17.34 -16.04
CA ILE A 154 1.43 18.75 -15.95
C ILE A 154 2.27 18.91 -14.69
N THR A 155 3.49 19.43 -14.85
CA THR A 155 4.38 19.76 -13.73
C THR A 155 4.48 21.28 -13.61
N PHE A 156 4.18 21.81 -12.42
CA PHE A 156 4.27 23.23 -12.11
C PHE A 156 5.61 23.60 -11.48
N LEU A 157 6.07 24.82 -11.77
CA LEU A 157 7.29 25.36 -11.20
C LEU A 157 7.14 25.60 -9.68
N GLU A 158 5.98 26.09 -9.26
CA GLU A 158 5.65 26.42 -7.87
C GLU A 158 4.77 25.35 -7.21
N THR A 159 4.95 25.16 -5.90
CA THR A 159 4.13 24.25 -5.08
C THR A 159 2.81 24.89 -4.66
N GLY A 160 1.80 24.06 -4.40
CA GLY A 160 0.46 24.51 -4.01
C GLY A 160 -0.44 24.87 -5.19
N VAL A 161 0.13 25.13 -6.37
CA VAL A 161 -0.62 25.31 -7.63
C VAL A 161 -1.45 24.06 -7.96
N ALA A 162 -0.83 22.88 -7.86
CA ALA A 162 -1.51 21.61 -8.12
C ALA A 162 -2.73 21.42 -7.20
N GLU A 163 -2.59 21.71 -5.90
CA GLU A 163 -3.70 21.61 -4.94
C GLU A 163 -4.81 22.61 -5.22
N ASN A 164 -4.46 23.85 -5.59
CA ASN A 164 -5.43 24.89 -5.88
C ASN A 164 -6.29 24.53 -7.10
N ILE A 165 -5.64 24.08 -8.18
CA ILE A 165 -6.30 23.63 -9.41
C ILE A 165 -7.20 22.42 -9.14
N LEU A 166 -6.75 21.47 -8.31
CA LEU A 166 -7.50 20.24 -8.00
C LEU A 166 -8.74 20.45 -7.13
N LYS A 167 -8.96 21.66 -6.56
CA LYS A 167 -10.24 22.02 -5.93
C LYS A 167 -11.39 21.87 -6.92
N ASN A 168 -11.13 22.20 -8.18
CA ASN A 168 -12.06 22.05 -9.29
C ASN A 168 -11.58 20.89 -10.18
N LYS A 169 -12.08 19.68 -9.91
CA LYS A 169 -11.69 18.45 -10.63
C LYS A 169 -12.03 18.44 -12.13
N VAL A 170 -12.75 19.45 -12.62
CA VAL A 170 -13.14 19.62 -14.01
C VAL A 170 -12.55 20.93 -14.51
N TYR A 171 -11.81 20.85 -15.62
CA TYR A 171 -11.09 21.99 -16.18
C TYR A 171 -11.49 22.23 -17.64
N PRO A 172 -11.99 23.44 -17.99
CA PRO A 172 -12.41 23.74 -19.34
C PRO A 172 -11.21 24.00 -20.26
N LEU A 173 -11.04 23.19 -21.30
CA LEU A 173 -10.10 23.45 -22.38
C LEU A 173 -10.81 24.12 -23.55
N LYS A 174 -10.39 25.34 -23.89
CA LYS A 174 -10.90 26.07 -25.06
C LYS A 174 -10.08 25.76 -26.31
N THR A 175 -10.45 24.75 -27.09
CA THR A 175 -9.92 24.48 -28.44
C THR A 175 -10.81 25.16 -29.50
N ASN A 176 -11.08 24.51 -30.64
CA ASN A 176 -12.15 24.91 -31.57
C ASN A 176 -13.54 24.73 -30.95
N LYS A 177 -13.64 23.85 -29.94
CA LYS A 177 -14.81 23.66 -29.08
C LYS A 177 -14.38 23.76 -27.61
N THR A 178 -15.33 23.83 -26.69
CA THR A 178 -15.02 23.71 -25.26
C THR A 178 -15.10 22.24 -24.87
N ALA A 179 -13.96 21.68 -24.44
CA ALA A 179 -13.88 20.34 -23.87
C ALA A 179 -13.71 20.44 -22.35
N MET A 180 -14.24 19.46 -21.61
CA MET A 180 -14.08 19.38 -20.16
C MET A 180 -13.08 18.28 -19.83
N MET A 181 -11.91 18.67 -19.33
CA MET A 181 -10.88 17.74 -18.89
C MET A 181 -11.09 17.36 -17.43
N LEU A 182 -10.70 16.14 -17.07
CA LEU A 182 -10.74 15.67 -15.68
C LEU A 182 -9.34 15.72 -15.09
N LEU A 183 -9.25 16.31 -13.90
CA LEU A 183 -8.00 16.52 -13.17
C LEU A 183 -7.91 15.58 -11.97
N PHE A 184 -6.72 14.98 -11.80
CA PHE A 184 -6.42 14.06 -10.72
C PHE A 184 -5.07 14.41 -10.11
N LEU A 185 -4.95 14.07 -8.83
CA LEU A 185 -3.68 14.15 -8.13
C LEU A 185 -2.68 13.18 -8.76
N HIS A 186 -1.44 13.63 -8.99
CA HIS A 186 -0.40 12.74 -9.44
C HIS A 186 0.10 11.90 -8.26
N ILE A 187 -0.14 10.59 -8.33
CA ILE A 187 0.19 9.63 -7.28
C ILE A 187 1.23 8.64 -7.83
N GLN A 188 2.42 8.64 -7.24
CA GLN A 188 3.45 7.63 -7.44
C GLN A 188 3.26 6.54 -6.38
N LYS A 189 3.15 5.28 -6.81
CA LYS A 189 2.97 4.14 -5.91
C LYS A 189 4.18 3.23 -6.03
N HIS A 190 4.84 2.98 -4.90
CA HIS A 190 5.90 1.98 -4.79
C HIS A 190 5.44 0.88 -3.83
N THR A 191 5.32 -0.34 -4.35
CA THR A 191 4.90 -1.51 -3.58
C THR A 191 6.12 -2.34 -3.21
N TRP A 192 6.24 -2.66 -1.93
CA TRP A 192 7.28 -3.54 -1.40
C TRP A 192 6.61 -4.72 -0.73
N LYS A 193 7.04 -5.93 -1.08
CA LYS A 193 6.68 -7.14 -0.35
C LYS A 193 7.83 -7.48 0.59
N SER A 194 7.56 -7.46 1.90
CA SER A 194 8.52 -7.91 2.89
C SER A 194 7.97 -9.14 3.58
N PHE A 195 8.77 -10.20 3.60
CA PHE A 195 8.49 -11.37 4.43
C PHE A 195 9.20 -11.14 5.76
N ARG A 196 8.45 -10.74 6.78
CA ARG A 196 8.98 -10.69 8.13
C ARG A 196 8.89 -12.09 8.71
N TYR A 197 9.93 -12.90 8.51
CA TYR A 197 10.12 -14.12 9.29
C TYR A 197 10.56 -13.68 10.69
N LEU A 198 9.61 -13.48 11.61
CA LEU A 198 10.00 -13.54 13.01
C LEU A 198 10.30 -15.01 13.29
N LYS A 199 11.57 -15.31 13.51
CA LYS A 199 11.98 -16.48 14.29
C LYS A 199 11.52 -16.19 15.72
N GLY A 200 10.22 -16.32 15.96
CA GLY A 200 9.57 -16.06 17.23
C GLY A 200 8.82 -17.31 17.60
N PHE A 201 9.30 -17.99 18.63
CA PHE A 201 8.45 -18.75 19.51
C PHE A 201 7.79 -17.71 20.43
N PRO A 202 6.46 -17.56 20.40
CA PRO A 202 5.74 -17.14 21.58
C PRO A 202 4.71 -18.23 21.91
N GLY A 203 4.99 -18.99 22.96
CA GLY A 203 3.95 -19.49 23.85
C GLY A 203 2.91 -20.50 23.35
N GLU A 204 2.89 -20.92 22.08
CA GLU A 204 1.84 -21.80 21.55
C GLU A 204 2.33 -23.23 21.29
N LEU A 205 1.69 -24.17 21.98
CA LEU A 205 1.86 -25.61 21.81
C LEU A 205 0.78 -26.16 20.89
N SER A 206 1.15 -27.00 19.93
CA SER A 206 0.24 -27.97 19.33
C SER A 206 0.40 -29.29 20.05
N PHE A 207 -0.67 -29.82 20.61
CA PHE A 207 -0.74 -31.17 21.16
C PHE A 207 -1.11 -32.20 20.12
#